data_AF-A0A327TNC3-F1
#
_entry.id   AF-A0A327TNC3-F1
#
_cell.length_a   1.000
_cell.length_b   1.000
_cell.length_c   1.000
_cell.angle_alpha   90.00
_cell.angle_beta   90.00
_cell.angle_gamma   90.00
#
_symmetry.space_group_name_H-M   'P 1'
#
loop_
_entity.id
_entity.type
_entity.pdbx_description
1 polymer ?
#
loop_
_entity_poly.entity_id
_entity_poly.type
_entity_poly.pdbx_seq_one_letter_code
_entity_poly.pdbx_strand_id
1 'polypeptide(L)'
;MPNTATSRPRALADRLHGHVRAGYWTRLVPLLAVLATATHLPSFLRPVWSPDEGYLATQARMLADGGVLYDTVVDRKPPLLPWLYEACFALFGSVSLWPLRLLAIGAHLATAVLLASTARGRWGDRAGRYAGLLYLLVSIGLSPEDTQAATFEVFMLPAMVLAFRYAERRRWLAAGIAVALCSLTKQTGGAVMLPVLWMLLQDTRRRGVPWPPALAKIGFGFALPIALVAAILTKPKGFLFWVVTGSGDYAVLGSNWPQMIGRALGNSAILLSAGLAFLLPYAHRLWLRRRRRPVPARGPERGSTADLWVWLLSSAVAVSVGFHFFGHYYLQLMPPLVLLGVGAVATSAVPWRPVVAYCTLASTVFWGLAVFWPGQRLTQTTEVATAVAAQTTPKDTVLVWGMHPELYWLADRRPASRYLTAGFLTNFSGGKGGEKVGEEYSVSDAWQTFDHEISANGLPEVFVDDSGTAPYQPDKVPRIASLLDTYYEVVGVTGDTVIYRLKKR
;
A
#
# COMPACT_ATOMS: atom_id res chain seq x y z
N MET A 1 47.21 57.60 6.93
CA MET A 1 45.94 56.96 7.30
C MET A 1 45.16 56.63 6.02
N PRO A 2 44.99 55.36 5.63
CA PRO A 2 44.16 55.01 4.49
C PRO A 2 42.75 54.57 4.91
N ASN A 3 41.78 55.05 4.13
CA ASN A 3 40.33 54.86 4.21
C ASN A 3 39.86 53.40 4.37
N THR A 4 39.17 53.11 5.48
CA THR A 4 38.36 51.90 5.68
C THR A 4 36.87 52.24 5.67
N ALA A 5 36.24 52.34 4.50
CA ALA A 5 34.79 52.62 4.45
C ALA A 5 33.99 51.96 3.31
N THR A 6 34.58 51.11 2.45
CA THR A 6 33.86 50.53 1.30
C THR A 6 33.63 49.01 1.34
N SER A 7 34.01 48.30 2.41
CA SER A 7 33.87 46.83 2.48
C SER A 7 32.58 46.33 3.16
N ARG A 8 31.83 47.18 3.87
CA ARG A 8 30.65 46.76 4.66
C ARG A 8 29.40 46.38 3.84
N PRO A 9 29.04 47.06 2.72
CA PRO A 9 27.82 46.70 1.97
C PRO A 9 27.92 45.35 1.27
N ARG A 10 29.09 45.01 0.71
CA ARG A 10 29.34 43.71 0.07
C ARG A 10 29.31 42.56 1.08
N ALA A 11 29.90 42.74 2.26
CA ALA A 11 29.86 41.75 3.32
C ALA A 11 28.43 41.49 3.86
N LEU A 12 27.57 42.52 3.88
CA LEU A 12 26.16 42.37 4.22
C LEU A 12 25.37 41.67 3.09
N ALA A 13 25.63 42.01 1.82
CA ALA A 13 25.03 41.35 0.67
C ALA A 13 25.41 39.86 0.55
N ASP A 14 26.65 39.49 0.88
CA ASP A 14 27.10 38.09 0.91
C ASP A 14 26.51 37.31 2.10
N ARG A 15 26.32 37.96 3.26
CA ARG A 15 25.59 37.40 4.40
C ARG A 15 24.09 37.24 4.13
N LEU A 16 23.47 38.19 3.41
CA LEU A 16 22.06 38.13 3.00
C LEU A 16 21.82 37.05 1.94
N HIS A 17 22.72 36.89 0.95
CA HIS A 17 22.67 35.76 0.00
C HIS A 17 22.84 34.40 0.71
N GLY A 18 23.61 34.35 1.80
CA GLY A 18 23.68 33.20 2.70
C GLY A 18 22.34 32.83 3.35
N HIS A 19 21.50 33.82 3.68
CA HIS A 19 20.17 33.61 4.25
C HIS A 19 19.11 33.24 3.19
N VAL A 20 19.27 33.67 1.93
CA VAL A 20 18.43 33.23 0.81
C VAL A 20 18.64 31.73 0.46
N ARG A 21 19.75 31.12 0.91
CA ARG A 21 19.95 29.65 0.87
C ARG A 21 19.05 28.87 1.85
N ALA A 22 18.27 29.54 2.70
CA ALA A 22 17.21 28.91 3.50
C ALA A 22 16.00 28.45 2.67
N GLY A 23 15.96 28.77 1.37
CA GLY A 23 14.80 28.56 0.50
C GLY A 23 14.58 27.15 -0.07
N TYR A 24 15.43 26.15 0.19
CA TYR A 24 15.30 24.86 -0.51
C TYR A 24 14.00 24.15 -0.16
N TRP A 25 13.76 23.90 1.13
CA TRP A 25 12.57 23.18 1.58
C TRP A 25 11.31 24.03 1.47
N THR A 26 11.41 25.33 1.72
CA THR A 26 10.29 26.26 1.58
C THR A 26 9.80 26.40 0.13
N ARG A 27 10.65 26.15 -0.87
CA ARG A 27 10.24 26.07 -2.29
C ARG A 27 9.84 24.66 -2.71
N LEU A 28 10.58 23.65 -2.25
CA LEU A 28 10.37 22.28 -2.71
C LEU A 28 9.11 21.65 -2.09
N VAL A 29 8.85 21.82 -0.80
CA VAL A 29 7.71 21.17 -0.13
C VAL A 29 6.37 21.63 -0.73
N PRO A 30 6.10 22.94 -0.95
CA PRO A 30 4.86 23.35 -1.61
C PRO A 30 4.74 22.81 -3.03
N LEU A 31 5.84 22.79 -3.79
CA LEU A 31 5.85 22.21 -5.14
C LEU A 31 5.51 20.71 -5.11
N LEU A 32 6.09 19.95 -4.19
CA LEU A 32 5.78 18.52 -4.02
C LEU A 32 4.34 18.32 -3.53
N ALA A 33 3.81 19.21 -2.69
CA ALA A 33 2.44 19.13 -2.21
C ALA A 33 1.44 19.36 -3.36
N VAL A 34 1.67 20.38 -4.19
CA VAL A 34 0.88 20.62 -5.40
C VAL A 34 0.98 19.43 -6.35
N LEU A 35 2.18 18.90 -6.59
CA LEU A 35 2.35 17.75 -7.48
C LEU A 35 1.68 16.49 -6.93
N ALA A 36 1.83 16.19 -5.64
CA ALA A 36 1.18 15.05 -5.00
C ALA A 36 -0.34 15.16 -5.08
N THR A 37 -0.88 16.36 -4.84
CA THR A 37 -2.31 16.62 -4.99
C THR A 37 -2.75 16.44 -6.44
N ALA A 38 -2.00 16.98 -7.41
CA ALA A 38 -2.36 16.90 -8.82
C ALA A 38 -2.33 15.47 -9.35
N THR A 39 -1.30 14.67 -9.02
CA THR A 39 -1.18 13.28 -9.48
C THR A 39 -2.24 12.36 -8.87
N HIS A 40 -2.69 12.67 -7.64
CA HIS A 40 -3.65 11.85 -6.88
C HIS A 40 -5.05 12.46 -6.78
N LEU A 41 -5.31 13.55 -7.50
CA LEU A 41 -6.64 14.15 -7.62
C LEU A 41 -7.68 13.16 -8.18
N PRO A 42 -7.35 12.27 -9.14
CA PRO A 42 -8.28 11.27 -9.62
C PRO A 42 -8.83 10.38 -8.50
N SER A 43 -8.11 10.17 -7.39
CA SER A 43 -8.63 9.42 -6.23
C SER A 43 -10.01 9.89 -5.77
N PHE A 44 -10.36 11.17 -5.95
CA PHE A 44 -11.65 11.73 -5.52
C PHE A 44 -12.81 11.47 -6.49
N LEU A 45 -12.56 10.98 -7.70
CA LEU A 45 -13.58 10.86 -8.76
C LEU A 45 -14.59 9.73 -8.54
N ARG A 46 -14.38 8.85 -7.56
CA ARG A 46 -15.21 7.67 -7.28
C ARG A 46 -15.44 7.50 -5.80
N PRO A 47 -16.50 6.82 -5.34
CA PRO A 47 -16.67 6.49 -3.94
C PRO A 47 -15.60 5.52 -3.43
N VAL A 48 -15.21 4.53 -4.23
CA VAL A 48 -14.22 3.49 -3.92
C VAL A 48 -13.39 3.17 -5.18
N TRP A 49 -12.09 2.92 -5.02
CA TRP A 49 -11.19 2.50 -6.09
C TRP A 49 -10.87 1.01 -6.07
N SER A 50 -10.88 0.40 -4.90
CA SER A 50 -10.55 -1.02 -4.74
C SER A 50 -11.38 -1.69 -3.66
N PRO A 51 -11.61 -3.02 -3.76
CA PRO A 51 -12.27 -3.78 -2.70
C PRO A 51 -11.55 -3.68 -1.34
N ASP A 52 -10.25 -3.36 -1.34
CA ASP A 52 -9.45 -3.13 -0.13
C ASP A 52 -9.92 -1.89 0.65
N GLU A 53 -10.23 -0.77 -0.05
CA GLU A 53 -10.84 0.41 0.59
C GLU A 53 -12.23 0.08 1.12
N GLY A 54 -13.01 -0.70 0.36
CA GLY A 54 -14.32 -1.21 0.79
C GLY A 54 -14.24 -2.06 2.05
N TYR A 55 -13.30 -2.99 2.08
CA TYR A 55 -13.05 -3.88 3.22
C TYR A 55 -12.71 -3.06 4.47
N LEU A 56 -11.77 -2.12 4.35
CA LEU A 56 -11.37 -1.22 5.44
C LEU A 56 -12.51 -0.29 5.89
N ALA A 57 -13.32 0.23 4.97
CA ALA A 57 -14.47 1.06 5.29
C ALA A 57 -15.53 0.28 6.07
N THR A 58 -15.82 -0.96 5.65
CA THR A 58 -16.74 -1.85 6.35
C THR A 58 -16.21 -2.23 7.74
N GLN A 59 -14.91 -2.55 7.86
CA GLN A 59 -14.27 -2.78 9.16
C GLN A 59 -14.38 -1.58 10.09
N ALA A 60 -14.09 -0.38 9.60
CA ALA A 60 -14.14 0.84 10.40
C ALA A 60 -15.53 1.09 10.97
N ARG A 61 -16.59 0.75 10.23
CA ARG A 61 -17.96 0.79 10.74
C ARG A 61 -18.21 -0.27 11.80
N MET A 62 -17.73 -1.50 11.60
CA MET A 62 -17.85 -2.55 12.61
C MET A 62 -17.12 -2.18 13.91
N LEU A 63 -15.94 -1.57 13.81
CA LEU A 63 -15.17 -1.06 14.96
C LEU A 63 -15.93 0.08 15.66
N ALA A 64 -16.44 1.05 14.89
CA ALA A 64 -17.26 2.14 15.43
C ALA A 64 -18.55 1.65 16.13
N ASP A 65 -19.08 0.51 15.69
CA ASP A 65 -20.23 -0.18 16.31
C ASP A 65 -19.84 -1.02 17.56
N GLY A 66 -18.61 -0.87 18.08
CA GLY A 66 -18.12 -1.57 19.27
C GLY A 66 -17.43 -2.90 18.98
N GLY A 67 -17.14 -3.19 17.71
CA GLY A 67 -16.38 -4.37 17.30
C GLY A 67 -14.94 -4.33 17.80
N VAL A 68 -14.34 -5.51 17.93
CA VAL A 68 -12.97 -5.69 18.40
C VAL A 68 -12.15 -6.35 17.29
N LEU A 69 -11.05 -5.70 16.92
CA LEU A 69 -10.15 -6.19 15.88
C LEU A 69 -9.53 -7.55 16.27
N TYR A 70 -9.49 -8.46 15.30
CA TYR A 70 -9.08 -9.86 15.43
C TYR A 70 -9.99 -10.75 16.27
N ASP A 71 -11.15 -10.22 16.64
CA ASP A 71 -12.23 -10.96 17.26
C ASP A 71 -13.48 -10.86 16.39
N THR A 72 -14.30 -9.82 16.56
CA THR A 72 -15.51 -9.61 15.74
C THR A 72 -15.20 -8.92 14.40
N VAL A 73 -14.07 -8.21 14.30
CA VAL A 73 -13.59 -7.60 13.04
C VAL A 73 -12.31 -8.32 12.63
N VAL A 74 -12.37 -9.17 11.61
CA VAL A 74 -11.23 -10.00 11.22
C VAL A 74 -10.58 -9.53 9.92
N ASP A 75 -9.26 -9.66 9.86
CA ASP A 75 -8.42 -9.39 8.70
C ASP A 75 -7.15 -10.22 8.78
N ARG A 76 -6.53 -10.54 7.65
CA ARG A 76 -5.14 -11.02 7.63
C ARG A 76 -4.12 -9.89 7.69
N LYS A 77 -4.56 -8.62 7.73
CA LYS A 77 -3.69 -7.44 7.71
C LYS A 77 -3.49 -6.82 9.12
N PRO A 78 -2.37 -6.11 9.34
CA PRO A 78 -2.06 -5.42 10.60
C PRO A 78 -3.03 -4.29 10.99
N PRO A 79 -3.00 -3.83 12.25
CA PRO A 79 -4.10 -3.05 12.83
C PRO A 79 -4.06 -1.54 12.57
N LEU A 80 -2.92 -0.97 12.17
CA LEU A 80 -2.80 0.49 12.11
C LEU A 80 -3.71 1.14 11.08
N LEU A 81 -3.92 0.51 9.92
CA LEU A 81 -4.79 1.09 8.90
C LEU A 81 -6.28 0.94 9.23
N PRO A 82 -6.78 -0.23 9.70
CA PRO A 82 -8.13 -0.34 10.25
C PRO A 82 -8.44 0.74 11.30
N TRP A 83 -7.54 0.95 12.28
CA TRP A 83 -7.69 2.01 13.28
C TRP A 83 -7.62 3.43 12.70
N LEU A 84 -6.83 3.65 11.66
CA LEU A 84 -6.81 4.95 10.98
C LEU A 84 -8.15 5.24 10.28
N TYR A 85 -8.75 4.24 9.63
CA TYR A 85 -10.06 4.37 9.02
C TYR A 85 -11.13 4.61 10.09
N GLU A 86 -11.12 3.84 11.19
CA GLU A 86 -12.00 4.03 12.34
C GLU A 86 -11.92 5.46 12.90
N ALA A 87 -10.69 5.94 13.16
CA ALA A 87 -10.47 7.29 13.67
C ALA A 87 -10.99 8.37 12.71
N CYS A 88 -10.81 8.19 11.40
CA CYS A 88 -11.34 9.13 10.42
C CYS A 88 -12.87 9.10 10.36
N PHE A 89 -13.48 7.92 10.45
CA PHE A 89 -14.94 7.79 10.45
C PHE A 89 -15.55 8.38 11.72
N ALA A 90 -14.89 8.26 12.86
CA ALA A 90 -15.29 8.91 14.11
C ALA A 90 -15.25 10.45 14.02
N LEU A 91 -14.30 11.02 13.28
CA LEU A 91 -14.09 12.47 13.18
C LEU A 91 -14.90 13.13 12.05
N PHE A 92 -15.04 12.46 10.91
CA PHE A 92 -15.58 13.05 9.67
C PHE A 92 -16.83 12.32 9.14
N GLY A 93 -17.27 11.28 9.84
CA GLY A 93 -18.36 10.39 9.40
C GLY A 93 -17.89 9.35 8.39
N SER A 94 -18.75 8.36 8.15
CA SER A 94 -18.46 7.21 7.28
C SER A 94 -19.02 7.35 5.87
N VAL A 95 -19.56 8.51 5.47
CA VAL A 95 -20.25 8.69 4.17
C VAL A 95 -19.28 8.71 2.99
N SER A 96 -18.03 9.13 3.22
CA SER A 96 -17.04 9.29 2.15
C SER A 96 -15.62 9.03 2.64
N LEU A 97 -14.77 8.55 1.75
CA LEU A 97 -13.35 8.29 2.01
C LEU A 97 -12.46 9.53 1.81
N TRP A 98 -13.02 10.73 1.61
CA TRP A 98 -12.23 11.94 1.35
C TRP A 98 -11.13 12.24 2.40
N PRO A 99 -11.31 12.05 3.72
CA PRO A 99 -10.24 12.33 4.68
C PRO A 99 -9.06 11.38 4.49
N LEU A 100 -9.36 10.11 4.18
CA LEU A 100 -8.38 9.06 3.99
C LEU A 100 -7.57 9.31 2.70
N ARG A 101 -8.20 9.84 1.66
CA ARG A 101 -7.53 10.27 0.42
C ARG A 101 -6.60 11.46 0.65
N LEU A 102 -7.01 12.43 1.46
CA LEU A 102 -6.11 13.51 1.87
C LEU A 102 -4.92 12.98 2.67
N LEU A 103 -5.14 12.02 3.58
CA LEU A 103 -4.06 11.37 4.30
C LEU A 103 -3.14 10.55 3.38
N ALA A 104 -3.69 9.89 2.35
CA ALA A 104 -2.92 9.18 1.32
C ALA A 104 -2.04 10.15 0.50
N ILE A 105 -2.58 11.31 0.10
CA ILE A 105 -1.80 12.41 -0.50
C ILE A 105 -0.70 12.87 0.46
N GLY A 106 -1.02 13.01 1.75
CA GLY A 106 -0.05 13.32 2.80
C GLY A 106 1.07 12.29 2.92
N ALA A 107 0.74 10.99 2.81
CA ALA A 107 1.71 9.90 2.83
C ALA A 107 2.62 9.92 1.59
N HIS A 108 2.07 10.18 0.40
CA HIS A 108 2.88 10.39 -0.80
C HIS A 108 3.79 11.61 -0.68
N LEU A 109 3.28 12.74 -0.16
CA LEU A 109 4.08 13.94 0.09
C LEU A 109 5.22 13.66 1.09
N ALA A 110 4.92 13.01 2.21
CA ALA A 110 5.92 12.64 3.22
C ALA A 110 7.01 11.74 2.61
N THR A 111 6.61 10.74 1.82
CA THR A 111 7.53 9.86 1.09
C THR A 111 8.41 10.65 0.12
N ALA A 112 7.83 11.54 -0.68
CA ALA A 112 8.56 12.38 -1.62
C ALA A 112 9.59 13.28 -0.92
N VAL A 113 9.23 13.90 0.20
CA VAL A 113 10.12 14.74 1.00
C VAL A 113 11.26 13.92 1.60
N LEU A 114 10.98 12.73 2.13
CA LEU A 114 11.99 11.84 2.70
C LEU A 114 12.97 11.37 1.62
N LEU A 115 12.47 10.97 0.43
CA LEU A 115 13.29 10.61 -0.72
C LEU A 115 14.16 11.77 -1.20
N ALA A 116 13.58 12.97 -1.30
CA ALA A 116 14.31 14.18 -1.64
C ALA A 116 15.44 14.45 -0.63
N SER A 117 15.16 14.22 0.66
CA SER A 117 16.13 14.43 1.73
C SER A 117 17.26 13.40 1.70
N THR A 118 16.97 12.16 1.33
CA THR A 118 17.96 11.08 1.18
C THR A 118 18.83 11.31 -0.04
N ALA A 119 18.23 11.54 -1.21
CA ALA A 119 18.97 11.84 -2.44
C ALA A 119 19.79 13.14 -2.34
N ARG A 120 19.29 14.18 -1.65
CA ARG A 120 20.06 15.40 -1.34
C ARG A 120 21.33 15.10 -0.55
N GLY A 121 21.24 14.22 0.45
CA GLY A 121 22.38 13.82 1.27
C GLY A 121 23.43 13.04 0.48
N ARG A 122 23.00 12.22 -0.48
CA ARG A 122 23.89 11.35 -1.28
C ARG A 122 24.51 12.04 -2.50
N TRP A 123 23.73 12.85 -3.22
CA TRP A 123 24.09 13.39 -4.54
C TRP A 123 23.79 14.90 -4.72
N GLY A 124 23.42 15.60 -3.66
CA GLY A 124 23.22 17.06 -3.64
C GLY A 124 21.82 17.54 -4.03
N ASP A 125 21.61 18.85 -3.93
CA ASP A 125 20.30 19.52 -3.98
C ASP A 125 19.47 19.21 -5.24
N ARG A 126 20.13 19.07 -6.41
CA ARG A 126 19.47 18.75 -7.67
C ARG A 126 18.88 17.33 -7.65
N ALA A 127 19.66 16.34 -7.20
CA ALA A 127 19.19 14.97 -7.06
C ALA A 127 18.06 14.86 -6.04
N GLY A 128 18.15 15.61 -4.93
CA GLY A 128 17.06 15.71 -3.96
C GLY A 128 15.75 16.20 -4.57
N ARG A 129 15.78 17.29 -5.34
CA ARG A 129 14.56 17.81 -6.00
C ARG A 129 13.94 16.77 -6.92
N TYR A 130 14.77 16.15 -7.77
CA TYR A 130 14.28 15.18 -8.73
C TYR A 130 13.83 13.87 -8.09
N ALA A 131 14.40 13.43 -6.96
CA ALA A 131 13.89 12.26 -6.25
C ALA A 131 12.45 12.44 -5.77
N GLY A 132 12.13 13.60 -5.17
CA GLY A 132 10.75 13.89 -4.77
C GLY A 132 9.80 14.00 -5.96
N LEU A 133 10.19 14.73 -7.00
CA LEU A 133 9.37 14.93 -8.20
C LEU A 133 9.11 13.62 -8.95
N LEU A 134 10.19 12.86 -9.25
CA LEU A 134 10.11 11.62 -10.02
C LEU A 134 9.37 10.53 -9.25
N TYR A 135 9.47 10.49 -7.91
CA TYR A 135 8.65 9.59 -7.11
C TYR A 135 7.15 9.87 -7.31
N LEU A 136 6.72 11.13 -7.22
CA LEU A 136 5.30 11.46 -7.37
C LEU A 136 4.79 11.13 -8.78
N LEU A 137 5.58 11.42 -9.82
CA LEU A 137 5.24 11.07 -11.20
C LEU A 137 5.12 9.56 -11.42
N VAL A 138 6.03 8.77 -10.83
CA VAL A 138 6.02 7.30 -10.93
C VAL A 138 5.00 6.66 -9.99
N SER A 139 4.58 7.35 -8.92
CA SER A 139 3.67 6.79 -7.89
C SER A 139 2.30 6.39 -8.42
N ILE A 140 1.88 6.97 -9.55
CA ILE A 140 0.65 6.63 -10.26
C ILE A 140 0.87 5.68 -11.44
N GLY A 141 2.07 5.13 -11.58
CA GLY A 141 2.54 4.35 -12.73
C GLY A 141 2.16 2.87 -12.74
N LEU A 142 0.94 2.54 -12.31
CA LEU A 142 0.34 1.20 -12.28
C LEU A 142 -1.17 1.32 -12.57
N SER A 143 -1.95 0.26 -12.36
CA SER A 143 -3.42 0.36 -12.43
C SER A 143 -3.93 1.50 -11.53
N PRO A 144 -4.90 2.33 -11.96
CA PRO A 144 -5.51 3.34 -11.11
C PRO A 144 -6.12 2.78 -9.82
N GLU A 145 -6.71 1.58 -9.87
CA GLU A 145 -7.27 0.89 -8.68
C GLU A 145 -6.20 0.61 -7.61
N ASP A 146 -4.95 0.41 -8.03
CA ASP A 146 -3.82 0.12 -7.15
C ASP A 146 -3.10 1.38 -6.65
N THR A 147 -3.21 2.50 -7.38
CA THR A 147 -2.39 3.70 -7.14
C THR A 147 -3.17 4.91 -6.63
N GLN A 148 -4.48 4.96 -6.88
CA GLN A 148 -5.35 6.04 -6.42
C GLN A 148 -6.09 5.69 -5.12
N ALA A 149 -6.10 4.41 -4.74
CA ALA A 149 -6.74 3.91 -3.54
C ALA A 149 -5.92 4.21 -2.27
N ALA A 150 -6.60 4.51 -1.17
CA ALA A 150 -6.00 4.73 0.15
C ALA A 150 -5.69 3.40 0.87
N THR A 151 -4.76 2.61 0.31
CA THR A 151 -4.42 1.25 0.79
C THR A 151 -3.23 1.22 1.76
N PHE A 152 -3.04 0.05 2.37
CA PHE A 152 -1.91 -0.26 3.27
C PHE A 152 -0.55 0.08 2.66
N GLU A 153 -0.38 -0.12 1.36
CA GLU A 153 0.92 0.08 0.72
C GLU A 153 1.27 1.55 0.63
N VAL A 154 0.29 2.44 0.43
CA VAL A 154 0.50 3.89 0.44
C VAL A 154 0.93 4.36 1.84
N PHE A 155 0.21 3.92 2.87
CA PHE A 155 0.45 4.35 4.25
C PHE A 155 1.73 3.77 4.87
N MET A 156 2.26 2.65 4.35
CA MET A 156 3.54 2.11 4.85
C MET A 156 4.77 2.82 4.26
N LEU A 157 4.68 3.48 3.10
CA LEU A 157 5.85 4.06 2.41
C LEU A 157 6.62 5.09 3.24
N PRO A 158 6.00 6.05 3.94
CA PRO A 158 6.74 7.04 4.72
C PRO A 158 7.62 6.39 5.79
N ALA A 159 7.05 5.44 6.55
CA ALA A 159 7.76 4.71 7.58
C ALA A 159 8.90 3.86 6.99
N MET A 160 8.68 3.24 5.82
CA MET A 160 9.71 2.49 5.10
C MET A 160 10.92 3.37 4.73
N VAL A 161 10.69 4.54 4.12
CA VAL A 161 11.79 5.46 3.76
C VAL A 161 12.45 6.04 5.01
N LEU A 162 11.66 6.29 6.06
CA LEU A 162 12.17 6.79 7.33
C LEU A 162 13.10 5.78 8.02
N ALA A 163 12.76 4.49 8.00
CA ALA A 163 13.61 3.42 8.53
C ALA A 163 14.97 3.40 7.84
N PHE A 164 14.98 3.41 6.50
CA PHE A 164 16.20 3.48 5.70
C PHE A 164 17.02 4.73 6.05
N ARG A 165 16.37 5.90 6.08
CA ARG A 165 17.02 7.17 6.39
C ARG A 165 17.60 7.25 7.80
N TYR A 166 16.93 6.66 8.79
CA TYR A 166 17.46 6.60 10.15
C TYR A 166 18.66 5.66 10.26
N ALA A 167 18.66 4.55 9.53
CA ALA A 167 19.84 3.68 9.42
C ALA A 167 21.03 4.40 8.78
N GLU A 168 20.83 5.19 7.71
CA GLU A 168 21.89 6.03 7.12
C GLU A 168 22.54 6.99 8.12
N ARG A 169 21.75 7.46 9.10
CA ARG A 169 22.19 8.38 10.14
C ARG A 169 22.60 7.67 11.44
N ARG A 170 22.69 6.34 11.44
CA ARG A 170 23.02 5.50 12.61
C ARG A 170 22.07 5.71 13.80
N ARG A 171 20.84 6.15 13.53
CA ARG A 171 19.79 6.29 14.54
C ARG A 171 19.06 4.95 14.68
N TRP A 172 19.80 3.94 15.14
CA TRP A 172 19.40 2.52 15.15
C TRP A 172 18.06 2.25 15.85
N LEU A 173 17.81 2.91 16.99
CA LEU A 173 16.54 2.80 17.72
C LEU A 173 15.36 3.32 16.88
N ALA A 174 15.52 4.51 16.28
CA ALA A 174 14.50 5.13 15.46
C ALA A 174 14.27 4.36 14.15
N ALA A 175 15.32 3.73 13.61
CA ALA A 175 15.19 2.82 12.48
C ALA A 175 14.31 1.62 12.85
N GLY A 176 14.56 0.97 14.00
CA GLY A 176 13.73 -0.13 14.51
C GLY A 176 12.25 0.26 14.68
N ILE A 177 11.99 1.43 15.27
CA ILE A 177 10.61 1.97 15.43
C ILE A 177 9.94 2.17 14.08
N ALA A 178 10.65 2.76 13.11
CA ALA A 178 10.12 2.96 11.78
C ALA A 178 9.87 1.64 11.03
N VAL A 179 10.69 0.60 11.23
CA VAL A 179 10.39 -0.75 10.72
C VAL A 179 9.12 -1.30 11.36
N ALA A 180 8.95 -1.16 12.68
CA ALA A 180 7.75 -1.62 13.37
C ALA A 180 6.49 -0.92 12.86
N LEU A 181 6.51 0.41 12.70
CA LEU A 181 5.39 1.15 12.13
C LEU A 181 5.06 0.66 10.72
N CYS A 182 6.07 0.40 9.89
CA CYS A 182 5.88 -0.16 8.56
C CYS A 182 5.23 -1.56 8.61
N SER A 183 5.73 -2.45 9.48
CA SER A 183 5.19 -3.80 9.71
C SER A 183 3.78 -3.82 10.28
N LEU A 184 3.45 -2.86 11.14
CA LEU A 184 2.15 -2.69 11.78
C LEU A 184 1.13 -1.99 10.88
N THR A 185 1.57 -1.38 9.78
CA THR A 185 0.70 -1.02 8.65
C THR A 185 0.53 -2.22 7.73
N LYS A 186 1.62 -2.85 7.29
CA LYS A 186 1.57 -4.06 6.43
C LYS A 186 2.74 -4.98 6.74
N GLN A 187 2.52 -6.29 6.92
CA GLN A 187 3.61 -7.20 7.34
C GLN A 187 4.80 -7.16 6.39
N THR A 188 4.54 -7.08 5.08
CA THR A 188 5.57 -7.01 4.02
C THR A 188 6.47 -5.79 4.14
N GLY A 189 6.00 -4.72 4.79
CA GLY A 189 6.79 -3.54 5.11
C GLY A 189 8.00 -3.85 6.00
N GLY A 190 7.93 -4.92 6.80
CA GLY A 190 9.05 -5.40 7.62
C GLY A 190 10.30 -5.80 6.83
N ALA A 191 10.17 -6.05 5.52
CA ALA A 191 11.31 -6.36 4.65
C ALA A 191 12.40 -5.27 4.63
N VAL A 192 12.04 -4.01 4.94
CA VAL A 192 13.00 -2.90 5.09
C VAL A 192 13.99 -3.11 6.25
N MET A 193 13.75 -4.09 7.14
CA MET A 193 14.76 -4.52 8.11
C MET A 193 16.06 -4.98 7.44
N LEU A 194 15.98 -5.62 6.27
CA LEU A 194 17.17 -6.15 5.57
C LEU A 194 18.17 -5.06 5.18
N PRO A 195 17.79 -3.97 4.49
CA PRO A 195 18.74 -2.88 4.24
C PRO A 195 19.20 -2.20 5.55
N VAL A 196 18.38 -2.11 6.61
CA VAL A 196 18.82 -1.57 7.92
C VAL A 196 19.94 -2.41 8.53
N LEU A 197 19.78 -3.74 8.58
CA LEU A 197 20.80 -4.65 9.11
C LEU A 197 22.06 -4.69 8.21
N TRP A 198 21.88 -4.62 6.89
CA TRP A 198 22.99 -4.51 5.94
C TRP A 198 23.82 -3.25 6.17
N MET A 199 23.18 -2.12 6.46
CA MET A 199 23.87 -0.88 6.80
C MET A 199 24.62 -0.98 8.13
N LEU A 200 24.05 -1.65 9.14
CA LEU A 200 24.75 -1.95 10.39
C LEU A 200 26.01 -2.80 10.12
N LEU A 201 25.89 -3.84 9.29
CA LEU A 201 27.04 -4.68 8.90
C LEU A 201 28.13 -3.86 8.21
N GLN A 202 27.77 -3.00 7.26
CA GLN A 202 28.72 -2.11 6.59
C GLN A 202 29.41 -1.15 7.55
N ASP A 203 28.66 -0.51 8.45
CA ASP A 203 29.20 0.44 9.42
C ASP A 203 30.08 -0.26 10.47
N THR A 204 29.74 -1.48 10.86
CA THR A 204 30.59 -2.32 11.72
C THR A 204 31.93 -2.60 11.04
N ARG A 205 31.90 -3.09 9.78
CA ARG A 205 33.11 -3.46 9.03
C ARG A 205 33.99 -2.28 8.63
N ARG A 206 33.38 -1.15 8.24
CA ARG A 206 34.11 -0.01 7.65
C ARG A 206 34.41 1.10 8.65
N ARG A 207 33.65 1.21 9.72
CA ARG A 207 33.71 2.33 10.67
C ARG A 207 33.85 1.90 12.13
N GLY A 208 33.96 0.60 12.40
CA GLY A 208 34.13 0.07 13.76
C GLY A 208 32.93 0.32 14.68
N VAL A 209 31.71 0.49 14.14
CA VAL A 209 30.52 0.62 14.97
C VAL A 209 30.30 -0.67 15.77
N PRO A 210 30.14 -0.63 17.11
CA PRO A 210 29.89 -1.83 17.89
C PRO A 210 28.49 -2.39 17.56
N TRP A 211 28.46 -3.58 16.96
CA TRP A 211 27.21 -4.18 16.49
C TRP A 211 26.26 -4.63 17.61
N PRO A 212 26.69 -5.15 18.78
CA PRO A 212 25.73 -5.62 19.80
C PRO A 212 24.78 -4.52 20.32
N PRO A 213 25.24 -3.33 20.76
CA PRO A 213 24.33 -2.30 21.23
C PRO A 213 23.50 -1.67 20.11
N ALA A 214 24.01 -1.65 18.87
CA ALA A 214 23.24 -1.17 17.73
C ALA A 214 22.10 -2.15 17.37
N LEU A 215 22.39 -3.45 17.35
CA LEU A 215 21.39 -4.50 17.14
C LEU A 215 20.34 -4.50 18.25
N ALA A 216 20.76 -4.37 19.52
CA ALA A 216 19.84 -4.26 20.65
C ALA A 216 18.90 -3.05 20.51
N LYS A 217 19.40 -1.90 20.05
CA LYS A 217 18.58 -0.71 19.76
C LYS A 217 17.58 -0.95 18.63
N ILE A 218 17.99 -1.61 17.55
CA ILE A 218 17.09 -1.98 16.44
C ILE A 218 16.00 -2.92 16.95
N GLY A 219 16.41 -3.99 17.64
CA GLY A 219 15.51 -5.00 18.19
C GLY A 219 14.52 -4.41 19.19
N PHE A 220 14.98 -3.58 20.13
CA PHE A 220 14.11 -2.90 21.08
C PHE A 220 13.17 -1.91 20.39
N GLY A 221 13.68 -1.11 19.45
CA GLY A 221 12.87 -0.18 18.66
C GLY A 221 11.81 -0.87 17.82
N PHE A 222 12.09 -2.09 17.34
CA PHE A 222 11.14 -2.90 16.59
C PHE A 222 10.10 -3.59 17.49
N ALA A 223 10.57 -4.24 18.56
CA ALA A 223 9.72 -5.03 19.43
C ALA A 223 8.77 -4.17 20.28
N LEU A 224 9.21 -3.01 20.76
CA LEU A 224 8.41 -2.18 21.66
C LEU A 224 7.08 -1.70 21.04
N PRO A 225 7.04 -1.08 19.85
CA PRO A 225 5.76 -0.67 19.24
C PRO A 225 4.83 -1.85 18.95
N ILE A 226 5.39 -2.99 18.52
CA ILE A 226 4.60 -4.21 18.28
C ILE A 226 3.99 -4.72 19.58
N ALA A 227 4.78 -4.78 20.67
CA ALA A 227 4.31 -5.20 21.98
C ALA A 227 3.24 -4.25 22.54
N LEU A 228 3.40 -2.94 22.35
CA LEU A 228 2.40 -1.94 22.76
C LEU A 228 1.09 -2.09 22.00
N VAL A 229 1.14 -2.27 20.67
CA VAL A 229 -0.05 -2.53 19.86
C VAL A 229 -0.71 -3.85 20.26
N ALA A 230 0.08 -4.91 20.47
CA ALA A 230 -0.42 -6.18 20.95
C ALA A 230 -1.07 -6.07 22.34
N ALA A 231 -0.58 -5.19 23.22
CA ALA A 231 -1.14 -4.94 24.54
C ALA A 231 -2.44 -4.10 24.49
N ILE A 232 -2.57 -3.18 23.53
CA ILE A 232 -3.82 -2.44 23.28
C ILE A 232 -4.90 -3.39 22.75
N LEU A 233 -4.51 -4.36 21.92
CA LEU A 233 -5.41 -5.40 21.44
C LEU A 233 -5.79 -6.32 22.61
N THR A 234 -7.08 -6.36 22.93
CA THR A 234 -7.61 -7.17 24.04
C THR A 234 -7.35 -8.68 23.88
N LYS A 235 -7.09 -9.15 22.64
CA LYS A 235 -6.77 -10.54 22.31
C LYS A 235 -5.47 -10.65 21.50
N PRO A 236 -4.28 -10.64 22.15
CA PRO A 236 -2.98 -10.77 21.47
C PRO A 236 -2.82 -12.07 20.67
N LYS A 237 -3.47 -13.15 21.12
CA LYS A 237 -3.52 -14.42 20.37
C LYS A 237 -4.22 -14.27 19.03
N GLY A 238 -5.29 -13.46 18.97
CA GLY A 238 -6.00 -13.15 17.73
C GLY A 238 -5.09 -12.38 16.76
N PHE A 239 -4.37 -11.36 17.25
CA PHE A 239 -3.36 -10.66 16.46
C PHE A 239 -2.30 -11.61 15.89
N LEU A 240 -1.72 -12.47 16.73
CA LEU A 240 -0.73 -13.45 16.28
C LEU A 240 -1.32 -14.41 15.23
N PHE A 241 -2.53 -14.91 15.45
CA PHE A 241 -3.20 -15.79 14.51
C PHE A 241 -3.42 -15.09 13.18
N TRP A 242 -4.15 -13.98 13.18
CA TRP A 242 -4.59 -13.33 11.95
C TRP A 242 -3.42 -12.71 11.16
N VAL A 243 -2.45 -12.11 11.85
CA VAL A 243 -1.36 -11.35 11.22
C VAL A 243 -0.12 -12.21 10.97
N VAL A 244 0.12 -13.30 11.72
CA VAL A 244 1.38 -14.05 11.63
C VAL A 244 1.16 -15.51 11.23
N THR A 245 0.33 -16.27 11.92
CA THR A 245 0.32 -17.75 11.79
C THR A 245 -0.79 -18.28 10.87
N GLY A 246 -1.97 -17.65 10.86
CA GLY A 246 -3.17 -18.04 10.12
C GLY A 246 -3.17 -17.64 8.65
N SER A 247 -2.09 -17.03 8.16
CA SER A 247 -1.88 -16.72 6.74
C SER A 247 -1.04 -17.78 6.01
N GLY A 248 -0.69 -18.89 6.66
CA GLY A 248 0.16 -19.95 6.10
C GLY A 248 -0.37 -20.50 4.77
N ASP A 249 -1.60 -21.01 4.75
CA ASP A 249 -2.23 -21.58 3.54
C ASP A 249 -2.50 -20.50 2.47
N TYR A 250 -2.75 -19.27 2.91
CA TYR A 250 -2.85 -18.11 2.02
C TYR A 250 -1.51 -17.73 1.38
N ALA A 251 -0.37 -18.09 1.98
CA ALA A 251 0.97 -17.82 1.46
C ALA A 251 1.53 -18.93 0.55
N VAL A 252 0.86 -20.08 0.44
CA VAL A 252 1.32 -21.22 -0.37
C VAL A 252 1.15 -20.95 -1.86
N LEU A 253 2.14 -21.40 -2.62
CA LEU A 253 2.17 -21.44 -4.08
C LEU A 253 0.89 -22.07 -4.66
N GLY A 254 0.15 -21.32 -5.48
CA GLY A 254 -1.04 -21.82 -6.17
C GLY A 254 -0.68 -22.64 -7.41
N SER A 255 -1.63 -23.46 -7.90
CA SER A 255 -1.44 -24.26 -9.13
C SER A 255 -1.61 -23.45 -10.43
N ASN A 256 -2.19 -22.23 -10.36
CA ASN A 256 -2.37 -21.36 -11.54
C ASN A 256 -1.14 -20.50 -11.85
N TRP A 257 -0.03 -21.15 -12.16
CA TRP A 257 1.24 -20.52 -12.53
C TRP A 257 1.15 -19.52 -13.69
N PRO A 258 0.35 -19.75 -14.76
CA PRO A 258 0.23 -18.78 -15.85
C PRO A 258 -0.33 -17.43 -15.39
N GLN A 259 -1.39 -17.43 -14.58
CA GLN A 259 -1.97 -16.19 -14.06
C GLN A 259 -1.00 -15.47 -13.11
N MET A 260 -0.33 -16.23 -12.24
CA MET A 260 0.67 -15.71 -11.32
C MET A 260 1.84 -15.03 -12.06
N ILE A 261 2.45 -15.74 -13.02
CA ILE A 261 3.56 -15.22 -13.84
C ILE A 261 3.06 -14.05 -14.69
N GLY A 262 1.86 -14.14 -15.27
CA GLY A 262 1.25 -13.06 -16.05
C GLY A 262 1.10 -11.77 -15.25
N ARG A 263 0.61 -11.85 -14.01
CA ARG A 263 0.52 -10.70 -13.09
C ARG A 263 1.90 -10.17 -12.70
N ALA A 264 2.84 -11.07 -12.37
CA ALA A 264 4.19 -10.69 -11.99
C ALA A 264 4.89 -9.92 -13.12
N LEU A 265 4.87 -10.46 -14.34
CA LEU A 265 5.48 -9.82 -15.50
C LEU A 265 4.71 -8.57 -15.94
N GLY A 266 3.38 -8.62 -15.95
CA GLY A 266 2.52 -7.50 -16.34
C GLY A 266 2.73 -6.28 -15.45
N ASN A 267 2.59 -6.43 -14.13
CA ASN A 267 2.79 -5.31 -13.19
C ASN A 267 4.24 -4.82 -13.16
N SER A 268 5.22 -5.73 -13.32
CA SER A 268 6.63 -5.33 -13.48
C SER A 268 6.84 -4.48 -14.73
N ALA A 269 6.25 -4.88 -15.87
CA ALA A 269 6.37 -4.19 -17.14
C ALA A 269 5.69 -2.82 -17.10
N ILE A 270 4.49 -2.72 -16.51
CA ILE A 270 3.77 -1.46 -16.31
C ILE A 270 4.60 -0.50 -15.44
N LEU A 271 5.07 -0.95 -14.27
CA LEU A 271 5.91 -0.11 -13.41
C LEU A 271 7.22 0.31 -14.11
N LEU A 272 7.85 -0.63 -14.83
CA LEU A 272 9.06 -0.34 -15.60
C LEU A 272 8.79 0.71 -16.68
N SER A 273 7.63 0.64 -17.35
CA SER A 273 7.21 1.63 -18.35
C SER A 273 7.05 3.02 -17.72
N ALA A 274 6.48 3.12 -16.51
CA ALA A 274 6.34 4.40 -15.83
C ALA A 274 7.70 5.05 -15.48
N GLY A 275 8.69 4.20 -15.18
CA GLY A 275 10.04 4.59 -14.79
C GLY A 275 11.13 4.39 -15.85
N LEU A 276 10.80 4.10 -17.12
CA LEU A 276 11.74 3.57 -18.12
C LEU A 276 12.98 4.47 -18.30
N ALA A 277 12.79 5.78 -18.15
CA ALA A 277 13.86 6.74 -18.28
C ALA A 277 14.97 6.62 -17.20
N PHE A 278 14.73 5.92 -16.09
CA PHE A 278 15.76 5.57 -15.12
C PHE A 278 16.85 4.65 -15.71
N LEU A 279 16.56 3.97 -16.83
CA LEU A 279 17.55 3.15 -17.55
C LEU A 279 18.45 3.97 -18.50
N LEU A 280 18.13 5.24 -18.79
CA LEU A 280 18.89 6.07 -19.74
C LEU A 280 20.40 6.18 -19.38
N PRO A 281 20.82 6.38 -18.12
CA PRO A 281 22.24 6.40 -17.77
C PRO A 281 22.98 5.11 -18.09
N TYR A 282 22.30 3.96 -17.91
CA TYR A 282 22.86 2.64 -18.19
C TYR A 282 22.94 2.38 -19.69
N ALA A 283 21.87 2.69 -20.43
CA ALA A 283 21.83 2.60 -21.89
C ALA A 283 22.89 3.50 -22.55
N HIS A 284 23.03 4.75 -22.09
CA HIS A 284 24.04 5.68 -22.58
C HIS A 284 25.47 5.19 -22.32
N ARG A 285 25.76 4.67 -21.12
CA ARG A 285 27.08 4.08 -20.81
C ARG A 285 27.36 2.84 -21.67
N LEU A 286 26.37 1.96 -21.88
CA LEU A 286 26.50 0.79 -22.75
C LEU A 286 26.75 1.20 -24.21
N TRP A 287 26.04 2.21 -24.70
CA TRP A 287 26.22 2.76 -26.04
C TRP A 287 27.62 3.33 -26.24
N LEU A 288 28.14 4.11 -25.29
CA LEU A 288 29.52 4.62 -25.33
C LEU A 288 30.54 3.47 -25.37
N ARG A 289 30.37 2.43 -24.54
CA ARG A 289 31.23 1.23 -24.55
C ARG A 289 31.19 0.51 -25.90
N ARG A 290 30.00 0.27 -26.46
CA ARG A 290 29.83 -0.37 -27.77
C ARG A 290 30.46 0.45 -28.90
N ARG A 291 30.42 1.78 -28.80
CA ARG A 291 31.07 2.70 -29.75
C ARG A 291 32.55 2.96 -29.46
N ARG A 292 33.15 2.22 -28.50
CA ARG A 292 34.55 2.40 -28.04
C ARG A 292 34.89 3.84 -27.67
N ARG A 293 33.89 4.60 -27.21
CA ARG A 293 34.07 5.99 -26.75
C ARG A 293 34.46 6.01 -25.26
N PRO A 294 35.22 7.03 -24.81
CA PRO A 294 35.53 7.20 -23.39
C PRO A 294 34.25 7.25 -22.56
N VAL A 295 34.18 6.42 -21.53
CA VAL A 295 33.05 6.42 -20.59
C VAL A 295 33.37 7.40 -19.47
N PRO A 296 32.56 8.45 -19.25
CA PRO A 296 32.78 9.37 -18.15
C PRO A 296 32.85 8.64 -16.81
N ALA A 297 33.82 9.03 -15.98
CA ALA A 297 33.90 8.61 -14.60
C ALA A 297 32.58 8.90 -13.88
N ARG A 298 32.20 8.07 -12.91
CA ARG A 298 31.03 8.37 -12.09
C ARG A 298 31.30 9.64 -11.29
N GLY A 299 30.29 10.51 -11.25
CA GLY A 299 30.31 11.69 -10.39
C GLY A 299 30.41 11.32 -8.90
N PRO A 300 30.63 12.30 -8.02
CA PRO A 300 30.76 12.06 -6.59
C PRO A 300 29.48 11.43 -6.01
N GLU A 301 29.66 10.40 -5.21
CA GLU A 301 28.59 9.68 -4.50
C GLU A 301 28.94 9.60 -3.02
N ARG A 302 27.99 9.98 -2.15
CA ARG A 302 28.10 9.78 -0.71
C ARG A 302 27.17 8.65 -0.29
N GLY A 303 27.71 7.63 0.38
CA GLY A 303 26.97 6.44 0.75
C GLY A 303 27.35 5.23 -0.11
N SER A 304 26.51 4.20 -0.09
CA SER A 304 26.79 2.92 -0.76
C SER A 304 25.63 2.60 -1.68
N THR A 305 25.82 2.42 -2.99
CA THR A 305 24.71 1.97 -3.86
C THR A 305 24.20 0.57 -3.47
N ALA A 306 25.04 -0.23 -2.80
CA ALA A 306 24.70 -1.60 -2.41
C ALA A 306 23.52 -1.66 -1.42
N ASP A 307 23.36 -0.67 -0.54
CA ASP A 307 22.21 -0.65 0.39
C ASP A 307 20.87 -0.44 -0.33
N LEU A 308 20.84 0.35 -1.40
CA LEU A 308 19.66 0.55 -2.25
C LEU A 308 19.31 -0.71 -3.04
N TRP A 309 20.30 -1.48 -3.48
CA TRP A 309 20.07 -2.78 -4.13
C TRP A 309 19.55 -3.83 -3.15
N VAL A 310 20.10 -3.89 -1.92
CA VAL A 310 19.55 -4.75 -0.86
C VAL A 310 18.12 -4.33 -0.53
N TRP A 311 17.83 -3.03 -0.47
CA TRP A 311 16.46 -2.55 -0.28
C TRP A 311 15.55 -2.98 -1.42
N LEU A 312 15.94 -2.75 -2.68
CA LEU A 312 15.14 -3.19 -3.83
C LEU A 312 14.90 -4.71 -3.82
N LEU A 313 15.94 -5.50 -3.57
CA LEU A 313 15.83 -6.97 -3.49
C LEU A 313 14.90 -7.40 -2.36
N SER A 314 15.02 -6.78 -1.17
CA SER A 314 14.13 -7.07 -0.04
C SER A 314 12.67 -6.73 -0.36
N SER A 315 12.41 -5.60 -1.02
CA SER A 315 11.08 -5.24 -1.48
C SER A 315 10.57 -6.21 -2.56
N ALA A 316 11.43 -6.67 -3.49
CA ALA A 316 11.04 -7.64 -4.52
C ALA A 316 10.68 -9.00 -3.92
N VAL A 317 11.43 -9.46 -2.91
CA VAL A 317 11.08 -10.65 -2.14
C VAL A 317 9.73 -10.43 -1.46
N ALA A 318 9.50 -9.28 -0.82
CA ALA A 318 8.26 -8.96 -0.14
C ALA A 318 7.04 -8.95 -1.08
N VAL A 319 7.17 -8.40 -2.29
CA VAL A 319 6.13 -8.44 -3.34
C VAL A 319 5.83 -9.86 -3.81
N SER A 320 6.83 -10.75 -3.76
CA SER A 320 6.70 -12.15 -4.18
C SER A 320 6.11 -13.05 -3.09
N VAL A 321 6.11 -12.62 -1.82
CA VAL A 321 5.49 -13.39 -0.72
C VAL A 321 4.00 -13.56 -0.99
N GLY A 322 3.52 -14.81 -0.91
CA GLY A 322 2.13 -15.18 -1.17
C GLY A 322 1.76 -15.35 -2.64
N PHE A 323 2.65 -14.95 -3.56
CA PHE A 323 2.53 -15.21 -5.00
C PHE A 323 1.28 -14.62 -5.68
N HIS A 324 0.68 -13.54 -5.13
CA HIS A 324 -0.50 -12.91 -5.75
C HIS A 324 -0.14 -11.84 -6.80
N PHE A 325 1.00 -11.17 -6.63
CA PHE A 325 1.51 -10.11 -7.50
C PHE A 325 0.49 -9.02 -7.87
N PHE A 326 -0.36 -8.60 -6.93
CA PHE A 326 -1.26 -7.46 -7.15
C PHE A 326 -0.47 -6.17 -7.41
N GLY A 327 -1.01 -5.27 -8.22
CA GLY A 327 -0.29 -4.07 -8.65
C GLY A 327 0.11 -3.20 -7.47
N HIS A 328 -0.78 -3.00 -6.48
CA HIS A 328 -0.49 -2.19 -5.31
C HIS A 328 0.72 -2.69 -4.49
N TYR A 329 1.06 -4.00 -4.55
CA TYR A 329 2.27 -4.52 -3.90
C TYR A 329 3.55 -3.86 -4.46
N TYR A 330 3.56 -3.53 -5.74
CA TYR A 330 4.71 -2.92 -6.44
C TYR A 330 5.01 -1.50 -5.97
N LEU A 331 4.09 -0.82 -5.27
CA LEU A 331 4.36 0.47 -4.61
C LEU A 331 5.56 0.37 -3.65
N GLN A 332 5.78 -0.80 -3.03
CA GLN A 332 6.90 -1.07 -2.14
C GLN A 332 8.28 -1.01 -2.86
N LEU A 333 8.31 -1.18 -4.18
CA LEU A 333 9.54 -1.12 -4.98
C LEU A 333 9.92 0.32 -5.35
N MET A 334 8.96 1.25 -5.35
CA MET A 334 9.16 2.59 -5.89
C MET A 334 10.24 3.39 -5.15
N PRO A 335 10.30 3.43 -3.80
CA PRO A 335 11.32 4.20 -3.10
C PRO A 335 12.77 3.82 -3.47
N PRO A 336 13.21 2.53 -3.41
CA PRO A 336 14.55 2.18 -3.84
C PRO A 336 14.76 2.33 -5.36
N LEU A 337 13.75 2.04 -6.21
CA LEU A 337 13.86 2.25 -7.66
C LEU A 337 14.13 3.71 -8.02
N VAL A 338 13.40 4.65 -7.40
CA VAL A 338 13.57 6.08 -7.64
C VAL A 338 14.96 6.53 -7.17
N LEU A 339 15.43 6.10 -6.00
CA LEU A 339 16.77 6.46 -5.52
C LEU A 339 17.88 5.89 -6.41
N LEU A 340 17.74 4.65 -6.89
CA LEU A 340 18.67 4.05 -7.84
C LEU A 340 18.69 4.80 -9.17
N GLY A 341 17.52 5.12 -9.73
CA GLY A 341 17.39 5.87 -10.97
C GLY A 341 17.97 7.29 -10.85
N VAL A 342 17.60 8.02 -9.81
CA VAL A 342 18.11 9.37 -9.51
C VAL A 342 19.61 9.35 -9.29
N GLY A 343 20.13 8.39 -8.51
CA GLY A 343 21.56 8.24 -8.28
C GLY A 343 22.32 7.93 -9.57
N ALA A 344 21.77 7.08 -10.44
CA ALA A 344 22.34 6.78 -11.75
C ALA A 344 22.41 8.02 -12.65
N VAL A 345 21.35 8.84 -12.69
CA VAL A 345 21.35 10.09 -13.46
C VAL A 345 22.34 11.09 -12.85
N ALA A 346 22.30 11.29 -11.53
CA ALA A 346 23.11 12.27 -10.82
C ALA A 346 24.62 12.02 -10.93
N THR A 347 25.03 10.75 -11.03
CA THR A 347 26.43 10.33 -11.16
C THR A 347 26.86 10.10 -12.61
N SER A 348 25.98 10.42 -13.58
CA SER A 348 26.24 10.26 -15.02
C SER A 348 26.34 11.61 -15.75
N ALA A 349 26.71 11.56 -17.03
CA ALA A 349 26.65 12.70 -17.92
C ALA A 349 25.27 12.92 -18.58
N VAL A 350 24.28 12.08 -18.25
CA VAL A 350 22.94 12.17 -18.86
C VAL A 350 22.21 13.40 -18.32
N PRO A 351 21.63 14.25 -19.19
CA PRO A 351 20.84 15.39 -18.74
C PRO A 351 19.54 14.94 -18.06
N TRP A 352 19.10 15.68 -17.05
CA TRP A 352 17.83 15.40 -16.34
C TRP A 352 16.59 15.61 -17.21
N ARG A 353 16.67 16.49 -18.22
CA ARG A 353 15.53 16.89 -19.07
C ARG A 353 14.81 15.70 -19.72
N PRO A 354 15.46 14.77 -20.44
CA PRO A 354 14.78 13.61 -21.01
C PRO A 354 14.15 12.69 -19.96
N VAL A 355 14.79 12.54 -18.79
CA VAL A 355 14.25 11.71 -17.69
C VAL A 355 12.95 12.30 -17.16
N VAL A 356 12.96 13.59 -16.86
CA VAL A 356 11.78 14.31 -16.35
C VAL A 356 10.69 14.38 -17.41
N ALA A 357 11.03 14.68 -18.67
CA ALA A 357 10.07 14.75 -19.77
C ALA A 357 9.36 13.42 -19.98
N TYR A 358 10.10 12.31 -20.00
CA TYR A 358 9.51 10.97 -20.13
C TYR A 358 8.62 10.62 -18.94
N CYS A 359 9.11 10.76 -17.70
CA CYS A 359 8.30 10.44 -16.52
C CYS A 359 7.06 11.33 -16.41
N THR A 360 7.13 12.60 -16.86
CA THR A 360 5.97 13.49 -16.93
C THR A 360 4.98 12.98 -17.97
N LEU A 361 5.44 12.64 -19.18
CA LEU A 361 4.58 12.07 -20.23
C LEU A 361 3.91 10.77 -19.77
N ALA A 362 4.66 9.84 -19.20
CA ALA A 362 4.13 8.60 -18.66
C ALA A 362 3.09 8.88 -17.57
N SER A 363 3.41 9.76 -16.62
CA SER A 363 2.49 10.19 -15.56
C SER A 363 1.20 10.79 -16.13
N THR A 364 1.26 11.64 -17.17
CA THR A 364 0.08 12.19 -17.84
C THR A 364 -0.80 11.08 -18.45
N VAL A 365 -0.20 10.04 -19.04
CA VAL A 365 -0.94 8.89 -19.58
C VAL A 365 -1.67 8.16 -18.44
N PHE A 366 -0.96 7.79 -17.36
CA PHE A 366 -1.59 7.10 -16.22
C PHE A 366 -2.63 7.95 -15.50
N TRP A 367 -2.42 9.27 -15.42
CA TRP A 367 -3.40 10.21 -14.89
C TRP A 367 -4.66 10.23 -15.75
N GLY A 368 -4.52 10.28 -17.09
CA GLY A 368 -5.64 10.15 -18.02
C GLY A 368 -6.37 8.82 -17.88
N LEU A 369 -5.64 7.71 -17.74
CA LEU A 369 -6.22 6.39 -17.45
C LEU A 369 -7.03 6.39 -16.16
N ALA A 370 -6.56 7.06 -15.10
CA ALA A 370 -7.31 7.18 -13.86
C ALA A 370 -8.60 7.99 -14.04
N VAL A 371 -8.56 9.12 -14.74
CA VAL A 371 -9.77 9.93 -15.01
C VAL A 371 -10.82 9.14 -15.79
N PHE A 372 -10.39 8.40 -16.82
CA PHE A 372 -11.28 7.67 -17.73
C PHE A 372 -11.37 6.17 -17.44
N TRP A 373 -11.01 5.73 -16.23
CA TRP A 373 -10.99 4.30 -15.88
C TRP A 373 -12.38 3.68 -16.07
N PRO A 374 -12.53 2.43 -16.51
CA PRO A 374 -13.84 1.79 -16.57
C PRO A 374 -14.49 1.71 -15.18
N GLY A 375 -15.79 2.00 -15.08
CA GLY A 375 -16.53 2.00 -13.81
C GLY A 375 -17.55 0.88 -13.67
N GLN A 376 -17.69 0.01 -14.67
CA GLN A 376 -18.81 -0.94 -14.81
C GLN A 376 -19.03 -1.79 -13.55
N ARG A 377 -17.97 -2.35 -12.96
CA ARG A 377 -18.09 -3.13 -11.72
C ARG A 377 -18.60 -2.28 -10.56
N LEU A 378 -18.04 -1.10 -10.34
CA LEU A 378 -18.48 -0.20 -9.28
C LEU A 378 -19.94 0.26 -9.50
N THR A 379 -20.33 0.51 -10.75
CA THR A 379 -21.72 0.81 -11.11
C THR A 379 -22.64 -0.35 -10.71
N GLN A 380 -22.32 -1.58 -11.11
CA GLN A 380 -23.08 -2.78 -10.73
C GLN A 380 -23.14 -2.95 -9.21
N THR A 381 -22.01 -2.83 -8.49
CA THR A 381 -22.01 -2.92 -7.02
C THR A 381 -22.86 -1.83 -6.36
N THR A 382 -22.91 -0.63 -6.94
CA THR A 382 -23.75 0.47 -6.46
C THR A 382 -25.23 0.21 -6.72
N GLU A 383 -25.58 -0.35 -7.88
CA GLU A 383 -26.95 -0.76 -8.22
C GLU A 383 -27.44 -1.86 -7.27
N VAL A 384 -26.62 -2.89 -7.03
CA VAL A 384 -26.93 -3.95 -6.06
C VAL A 384 -27.07 -3.37 -4.66
N ALA A 385 -26.14 -2.53 -4.21
CA ALA A 385 -26.22 -1.89 -2.90
C ALA A 385 -27.51 -1.06 -2.73
N THR A 386 -27.93 -0.34 -3.79
CA THR A 386 -29.19 0.42 -3.81
C THR A 386 -30.40 -0.50 -3.72
N ALA A 387 -30.40 -1.61 -4.47
CA ALA A 387 -31.47 -2.61 -4.45
C ALA A 387 -31.59 -3.31 -3.08
N VAL A 388 -30.47 -3.60 -2.43
CA VAL A 388 -30.42 -4.15 -1.07
C VAL A 388 -30.96 -3.13 -0.07
N ALA A 389 -30.50 -1.89 -0.14
CA ALA A 389 -30.93 -0.82 0.77
C ALA A 389 -32.43 -0.51 0.65
N ALA A 390 -33.00 -0.58 -0.55
CA ALA A 390 -34.44 -0.36 -0.79
C ALA A 390 -35.33 -1.45 -0.16
N GLN A 391 -34.78 -2.62 0.13
CA GLN A 391 -35.52 -3.79 0.59
C GLN A 391 -35.28 -4.11 2.07
N THR A 392 -34.38 -3.39 2.73
CA THR A 392 -33.92 -3.63 4.11
C THR A 392 -33.94 -2.34 4.92
N THR A 393 -33.95 -2.45 6.24
CA THR A 393 -33.76 -1.35 7.19
C THR A 393 -32.31 -1.32 7.69
N PRO A 394 -31.80 -0.18 8.22
CA PRO A 394 -30.45 -0.11 8.80
C PRO A 394 -30.20 -1.07 9.98
N LYS A 395 -31.25 -1.65 10.57
CA LYS A 395 -31.14 -2.65 11.63
C LYS A 395 -30.97 -4.07 11.09
N ASP A 396 -31.30 -4.29 9.83
CA ASP A 396 -31.23 -5.60 9.20
C ASP A 396 -29.77 -5.92 8.84
N THR A 397 -29.41 -7.19 8.98
CA THR A 397 -28.10 -7.69 8.57
C THR A 397 -28.16 -8.26 7.16
N VAL A 398 -27.04 -8.15 6.47
CA VAL A 398 -26.85 -8.67 5.11
C VAL A 398 -25.70 -9.67 5.13
N LEU A 399 -25.74 -10.67 4.27
CA LEU A 399 -24.58 -11.52 3.99
C LEU A 399 -24.23 -11.40 2.51
N VAL A 400 -23.02 -10.90 2.22
CA VAL A 400 -22.45 -10.81 0.87
C VAL A 400 -21.51 -11.98 0.67
N TRP A 401 -21.90 -12.87 -0.24
CA TRP A 401 -21.11 -14.01 -0.66
C TRP A 401 -20.28 -13.65 -1.90
N GLY A 402 -19.11 -13.07 -1.66
CA GLY A 402 -18.25 -12.56 -2.73
C GLY A 402 -16.91 -12.03 -2.24
N MET A 403 -16.26 -11.22 -3.08
CA MET A 403 -14.99 -10.54 -2.78
C MET A 403 -15.11 -9.01 -2.80
N HIS A 404 -16.35 -8.50 -2.75
CA HIS A 404 -16.70 -7.08 -2.86
C HIS A 404 -17.41 -6.56 -1.59
N PRO A 405 -16.70 -6.49 -0.44
CA PRO A 405 -17.25 -6.07 0.85
C PRO A 405 -17.64 -4.57 0.89
N GLU A 406 -17.25 -3.78 -0.11
CA GLU A 406 -17.73 -2.40 -0.31
C GLU A 406 -19.25 -2.32 -0.37
N LEU A 407 -19.94 -3.40 -0.74
CA LEU A 407 -21.39 -3.48 -0.79
C LEU A 407 -22.03 -3.18 0.57
N TYR A 408 -21.49 -3.70 1.68
CA TYR A 408 -21.99 -3.39 3.02
C TYR A 408 -21.95 -1.89 3.32
N TRP A 409 -20.83 -1.26 2.97
CA TRP A 409 -20.62 0.17 3.18
C TRP A 409 -21.56 1.02 2.31
N LEU A 410 -21.67 0.69 1.02
CA LEU A 410 -22.52 1.40 0.05
C LEU A 410 -24.01 1.22 0.34
N ALA A 411 -24.43 0.04 0.80
CA ALA A 411 -25.83 -0.25 1.14
C ALA A 411 -26.23 0.27 2.53
N ASP A 412 -25.26 0.76 3.31
CA ASP A 412 -25.45 1.16 4.70
C ASP A 412 -26.00 0.01 5.57
N ARG A 413 -25.47 -1.22 5.39
CA ARG A 413 -25.93 -2.42 6.09
C ARG A 413 -24.81 -3.13 6.84
N ARG A 414 -25.17 -3.71 7.99
CA ARG A 414 -24.25 -4.48 8.82
C ARG A 414 -24.07 -5.89 8.26
N PRO A 415 -22.83 -6.42 8.27
CA PRO A 415 -22.59 -7.81 7.91
C PRO A 415 -23.18 -8.74 8.97
N ALA A 416 -23.73 -9.88 8.54
CA ALA A 416 -24.31 -10.90 9.43
C ALA A 416 -23.24 -11.74 10.17
N SER A 417 -22.01 -11.73 9.68
CA SER A 417 -20.87 -12.46 10.24
C SER A 417 -19.60 -11.60 10.18
N ARG A 418 -18.59 -11.95 10.99
CA ARG A 418 -17.26 -11.34 10.91
C ARG A 418 -16.56 -11.56 9.56
N TYR A 419 -16.96 -12.57 8.79
CA TYR A 419 -16.35 -12.90 7.50
C TYR A 419 -16.93 -12.04 6.37
N LEU A 420 -16.24 -10.94 6.06
CA LEU A 420 -16.69 -9.97 5.05
C LEU A 420 -16.54 -10.45 3.60
N THR A 421 -15.78 -11.53 3.38
CA THR A 421 -15.60 -12.13 2.05
C THR A 421 -15.68 -13.65 2.12
N ALA A 422 -16.15 -14.26 1.03
CA ALA A 422 -16.21 -15.72 0.90
C ALA A 422 -14.83 -16.37 1.01
N GLY A 423 -13.74 -15.62 0.77
CA GLY A 423 -12.37 -16.10 0.85
C GLY A 423 -11.94 -16.63 2.23
N PHE A 424 -12.54 -16.17 3.34
CA PHE A 424 -12.26 -16.74 4.66
C PHE A 424 -12.90 -18.12 4.85
N LEU A 425 -14.07 -18.32 4.25
CA LEU A 425 -14.88 -19.53 4.36
C LEU A 425 -14.54 -20.56 3.27
N THR A 426 -13.77 -20.16 2.25
CA THR A 426 -13.47 -21.05 1.11
C THR A 426 -12.00 -21.08 0.72
N ASN A 427 -11.15 -20.25 1.32
CA ASN A 427 -9.75 -20.03 0.92
C ASN A 427 -9.56 -19.43 -0.48
N PHE A 428 -10.62 -18.91 -1.09
CA PHE A 428 -10.46 -18.15 -2.31
C PHE A 428 -9.61 -16.90 -2.05
N SER A 429 -8.59 -16.72 -2.89
CA SER A 429 -7.77 -15.51 -2.92
C SER A 429 -7.56 -15.10 -4.37
N GLY A 430 -7.87 -13.85 -4.70
CA GLY A 430 -7.71 -13.36 -6.07
C GLY A 430 -6.28 -13.57 -6.57
N GLY A 431 -6.09 -14.20 -7.73
CA GLY A 431 -4.76 -14.48 -8.29
C GLY A 431 -4.23 -15.89 -8.09
N LYS A 432 -4.99 -16.75 -7.42
CA LYS A 432 -4.77 -18.19 -7.42
C LYS A 432 -5.90 -18.90 -8.19
N GLY A 433 -5.62 -20.14 -8.61
CA GLY A 433 -6.62 -21.00 -9.24
C GLY A 433 -7.67 -21.51 -8.25
N GLY A 434 -8.70 -22.18 -8.78
CA GLY A 434 -9.84 -22.69 -8.00
C GLY A 434 -9.63 -24.03 -7.29
N GLU A 435 -8.46 -24.67 -7.40
CA GLU A 435 -8.27 -26.06 -6.96
C GLU A 435 -8.26 -26.28 -5.44
N LYS A 436 -7.90 -25.25 -4.66
CA LYS A 436 -7.94 -25.28 -3.18
C LYS A 436 -8.98 -24.30 -2.65
N VAL A 437 -10.16 -24.36 -3.24
CA VAL A 437 -11.30 -23.52 -2.90
C VAL A 437 -12.47 -24.41 -2.51
N GLY A 438 -12.98 -24.25 -1.29
CA GLY A 438 -14.01 -25.12 -0.73
C GLY A 438 -14.04 -25.03 0.79
N GLU A 439 -15.04 -25.64 1.41
CA GLU A 439 -15.23 -25.61 2.86
C GLU A 439 -14.03 -26.21 3.61
N GLU A 440 -13.46 -27.28 3.06
CA GLU A 440 -12.32 -28.01 3.62
C GLU A 440 -11.01 -27.20 3.62
N TYR A 441 -10.94 -26.14 2.81
CA TYR A 441 -9.76 -25.26 2.73
C TYR A 441 -9.92 -24.00 3.57
N SER A 442 -11.11 -23.74 4.14
CA SER A 442 -11.42 -22.55 4.93
C SER A 442 -10.40 -22.27 6.05
N VAL A 443 -10.40 -21.03 6.54
CA VAL A 443 -9.64 -20.71 7.75
C VAL A 443 -10.10 -21.62 8.89
N SER A 444 -9.14 -22.08 9.71
CA SER A 444 -9.44 -22.94 10.86
C SER A 444 -10.59 -22.40 11.70
N ASP A 445 -11.55 -23.27 12.02
CA ASP A 445 -12.76 -23.00 12.79
C ASP A 445 -13.71 -21.94 12.18
N ALA A 446 -13.50 -21.52 10.93
CA ALA A 446 -14.30 -20.46 10.32
C ALA A 446 -15.75 -20.85 10.11
N TRP A 447 -16.01 -22.07 9.61
CA TRP A 447 -17.39 -22.57 9.47
C TRP A 447 -18.10 -22.76 10.79
N GLN A 448 -17.40 -23.28 11.81
CA GLN A 448 -17.98 -23.42 13.15
C GLN A 448 -18.35 -22.05 13.74
N THR A 449 -17.47 -21.05 13.56
CA THR A 449 -17.73 -19.67 14.00
C THR A 449 -18.89 -19.05 13.23
N PHE A 450 -18.93 -19.24 11.91
CA PHE A 450 -20.00 -18.75 11.05
C PHE A 450 -21.35 -19.35 11.44
N ASP A 451 -21.45 -20.66 11.60
CA ASP A 451 -22.68 -21.34 12.01
C ASP A 451 -23.18 -20.83 13.37
N HIS A 452 -22.26 -20.63 14.33
CA HIS A 452 -22.59 -20.09 15.65
C HIS A 452 -23.10 -18.65 15.56
N GLU A 453 -22.46 -17.78 14.77
CA GLU A 453 -22.89 -16.40 14.58
C GLU A 453 -24.26 -16.29 13.92
N ILE A 454 -24.51 -17.07 12.86
CA ILE A 454 -25.80 -17.09 12.17
C ILE A 454 -26.90 -17.64 13.10
N SER A 455 -26.59 -18.66 13.90
CA SER A 455 -27.56 -19.23 14.85
C SER A 455 -27.87 -18.29 16.02
N ALA A 456 -26.86 -17.57 16.53
CA ALA A 456 -27.01 -16.68 17.68
C ALA A 456 -27.62 -15.33 17.32
N ASN A 457 -27.27 -14.77 16.17
CA ASN A 457 -27.71 -13.43 15.74
C ASN A 457 -28.97 -13.47 14.86
N GLY A 458 -29.36 -14.65 14.39
CA GLY A 458 -30.44 -14.83 13.43
C GLY A 458 -29.94 -14.79 11.98
N LEU A 459 -30.77 -15.31 11.08
CA LEU A 459 -30.51 -15.30 9.65
C LEU A 459 -30.53 -13.87 9.10
N PRO A 460 -29.62 -13.50 8.18
CA PRO A 460 -29.67 -12.21 7.51
C PRO A 460 -30.98 -12.00 6.76
N GLU A 461 -31.46 -10.76 6.71
CA GLU A 461 -32.67 -10.42 5.95
C GLU A 461 -32.43 -10.59 4.45
N VAL A 462 -31.20 -10.27 3.99
CA VAL A 462 -30.79 -10.38 2.59
C VAL A 462 -29.46 -11.11 2.48
N PHE A 463 -29.42 -12.05 1.54
CA PHE A 463 -28.19 -12.70 1.08
C PHE A 463 -27.91 -12.21 -0.35
N VAL A 464 -26.68 -11.76 -0.61
CA VAL A 464 -26.23 -11.33 -1.93
C VAL A 464 -25.17 -12.31 -2.41
N ASP A 465 -25.48 -13.07 -3.46
CA ASP A 465 -24.49 -13.87 -4.17
C ASP A 465 -23.81 -13.01 -5.22
N ASP A 466 -22.54 -12.67 -4.98
CA ASP A 466 -21.67 -11.92 -5.87
C ASP A 466 -20.47 -12.79 -6.32
N SER A 467 -20.71 -14.10 -6.43
CA SER A 467 -19.69 -15.07 -6.85
C SER A 467 -19.57 -15.19 -8.37
N GLY A 468 -20.61 -14.86 -9.14
CA GLY A 468 -20.63 -14.96 -10.60
C GLY A 468 -20.19 -16.34 -11.07
N THR A 469 -19.07 -16.43 -11.80
CA THR A 469 -18.51 -17.72 -12.28
C THR A 469 -17.39 -18.29 -11.40
N ALA A 470 -17.19 -17.74 -10.20
CA ALA A 470 -16.09 -18.10 -9.33
C ALA A 470 -16.15 -19.57 -8.85
N PRO A 471 -15.02 -20.15 -8.39
CA PRO A 471 -14.98 -21.53 -7.89
C PRO A 471 -15.69 -21.74 -6.56
N TYR A 472 -16.19 -20.67 -5.92
CA TYR A 472 -16.92 -20.70 -4.65
C TYR A 472 -18.40 -20.32 -4.81
N GLN A 473 -18.98 -20.47 -6.01
CA GLN A 473 -20.43 -20.29 -6.19
C GLN A 473 -21.24 -21.11 -5.18
N PRO A 474 -22.42 -20.64 -4.75
CA PRO A 474 -23.24 -21.32 -3.76
C PRO A 474 -23.45 -22.82 -4.01
N ASP A 475 -23.64 -23.23 -5.26
CA ASP A 475 -23.82 -24.63 -5.69
C ASP A 475 -22.61 -25.53 -5.40
N LYS A 476 -21.41 -24.94 -5.29
CA LYS A 476 -20.15 -25.64 -4.97
C LYS A 476 -19.83 -25.64 -3.48
N VAL A 477 -20.64 -25.00 -2.65
CA VAL A 477 -20.43 -24.88 -1.21
C VAL A 477 -21.70 -25.38 -0.50
N PRO A 478 -21.76 -26.69 -0.17
CA PRO A 478 -22.98 -27.34 0.31
C PRO A 478 -23.71 -26.62 1.45
N ARG A 479 -22.98 -26.03 2.40
CA ARG A 479 -23.57 -25.24 3.50
C ARG A 479 -24.33 -24.01 2.99
N ILE A 480 -23.79 -23.30 2.01
CA ILE A 480 -24.41 -22.11 1.44
C ILE A 480 -25.58 -22.49 0.53
N ALA A 481 -25.42 -23.53 -0.30
CA ALA A 481 -26.53 -24.07 -1.09
C ALA A 481 -27.72 -24.45 -0.20
N SER A 482 -27.46 -25.20 0.88
CA SER A 482 -28.51 -25.60 1.84
C SER A 482 -29.15 -24.40 2.53
N LEU A 483 -28.36 -23.39 2.92
CA LEU A 483 -28.85 -22.16 3.54
C LEU A 483 -29.82 -21.43 2.62
N LEU A 484 -29.44 -21.23 1.35
CA LEU A 484 -30.25 -20.54 0.34
C LEU A 484 -31.54 -21.31 0.03
N ASP A 485 -31.45 -22.60 -0.29
CA ASP A 485 -32.60 -23.43 -0.67
C ASP A 485 -33.65 -23.50 0.46
N THR A 486 -33.18 -23.64 1.69
CA THR A 486 -34.05 -23.78 2.85
C THR A 486 -34.74 -22.47 3.19
N TYR A 487 -33.97 -21.38 3.34
CA TYR A 487 -34.44 -20.17 4.01
C TYR A 487 -34.71 -18.98 3.10
N TYR A 488 -34.23 -18.98 1.86
CA TYR A 488 -34.27 -17.77 1.02
C TYR A 488 -35.00 -17.98 -0.31
N GLU A 489 -35.54 -16.88 -0.85
CA GLU A 489 -36.11 -16.81 -2.19
C GLU A 489 -35.39 -15.74 -3.02
N VAL A 490 -35.27 -15.95 -4.33
CA VAL A 490 -34.67 -14.98 -5.24
C VAL A 490 -35.62 -13.79 -5.42
N VAL A 491 -35.14 -12.58 -5.15
CA VAL A 491 -35.91 -11.34 -5.29
C VAL A 491 -35.34 -10.39 -6.33
N GLY A 492 -34.14 -10.64 -6.84
CA GLY A 492 -33.54 -9.83 -7.89
C GLY A 492 -32.28 -10.43 -8.48
N VAL A 493 -31.95 -10.00 -9.70
CA VAL A 493 -30.70 -10.32 -10.39
C VAL A 493 -30.18 -9.04 -11.03
N THR A 494 -28.90 -8.74 -10.87
CA THR A 494 -28.24 -7.58 -11.46
C THR A 494 -26.88 -8.01 -12.00
N GLY A 495 -26.79 -8.13 -13.33
CA GLY A 495 -25.61 -8.71 -13.97
C GLY A 495 -25.44 -10.18 -13.59
N ASP A 496 -24.30 -10.52 -13.00
CA ASP A 496 -23.98 -11.84 -12.44
C ASP A 496 -24.21 -11.94 -10.92
N THR A 497 -24.79 -10.91 -10.30
CA THR A 497 -25.12 -10.88 -8.87
C THR A 497 -26.58 -11.27 -8.64
N VAL A 498 -26.84 -12.20 -7.72
CA VAL A 498 -28.19 -12.65 -7.34
C VAL A 498 -28.53 -12.17 -5.93
N ILE A 499 -29.72 -11.58 -5.77
CA ILE A 499 -30.21 -11.06 -4.49
C ILE A 499 -31.31 -12.00 -3.98
N TYR A 500 -31.10 -12.50 -2.77
CA TYR A 500 -31.99 -13.41 -2.07
C TYR A 500 -32.56 -12.73 -0.82
N ARG A 501 -33.83 -13.00 -0.52
CA ARG A 501 -34.50 -12.51 0.69
C ARG A 501 -34.94 -13.66 1.56
N LEU A 502 -34.85 -13.48 2.88
CA LEU A 502 -35.34 -14.42 3.86
C LEU A 502 -36.85 -14.66 3.66
N LYS A 503 -37.26 -15.93 3.52
CA LYS A 503 -38.68 -16.31 3.38
C LYS A 503 -39.43 -15.90 4.65
N LYS A 504 -40.51 -15.14 4.49
CA LYS A 504 -41.43 -14.86 5.60
C LYS A 504 -42.12 -16.16 6.01
N ARG A 505 -41.93 -16.57 7.27
CA ARG A 505 -42.64 -17.71 7.86
C ARG A 505 -44.07 -17.36 8.20
#